data_AF-A0A6M0AIM0-F1
#
_entry.id   AF-A0A6M0AIM0-F1
#
_cell.length_a   1.000
_cell.length_b   1.000
_cell.length_c   1.000
_cell.angle_alpha   90.00
_cell.angle_beta   90.00
_cell.angle_gamma   90.00
#
_symmetry.space_group_name_H-M   'P 1'
#
loop_
_entity.id
_entity.type
_entity.pdbx_description
1 polymer ?
#
loop_
_entity_poly.entity_id
_entity_poly.type
_entity_poly.pdbx_seq_one_letter_code
_entity_poly.pdbx_strand_id
1 'polypeptide(L)'
;PNIVFWQQQIQPMVSQAQANLEKEAYQLLEQAYNQAIERDFTGALNTFKQIPKGTKAYATIEEKVPEYTQKRNIKANFLLQQAYNRAAQQDFTNALVYLKKIPKHTDAYPKAQEKIVDYTAKQEMRAKYLSKMAYNQAVLKNYTKALDYLKQIPEGTSVYPRAQAKIQQYTR
;
A
#
# COMPACT_ATOMS: atom_id res chain seq x y z
N PRO A 1 -10.07 24.96 52.97
CA PRO A 1 -10.43 24.11 51.80
C PRO A 1 -9.85 22.69 51.97
N ASN A 2 -10.71 21.69 52.15
CA ASN A 2 -10.31 20.32 52.50
C ASN A 2 -9.92 19.52 51.25
N ILE A 3 -8.68 19.71 50.79
CA ILE A 3 -8.11 19.05 49.60
C ILE A 3 -8.09 17.52 49.77
N VAL A 4 -7.87 17.04 51.00
CA VAL A 4 -7.80 15.61 51.32
C VAL A 4 -9.16 14.91 51.17
N PHE A 5 -10.25 15.57 51.58
CA PHE A 5 -11.61 15.04 51.42
C PHE A 5 -11.97 14.80 49.95
N TRP A 6 -11.70 15.79 49.09
CA TRP A 6 -11.94 15.65 47.66
C TRP A 6 -11.02 14.61 47.02
N GLN A 7 -9.77 14.51 47.48
CA GLN A 7 -8.82 13.50 47.00
C GLN A 7 -9.28 12.07 47.30
N GLN A 8 -9.86 11.80 48.48
CA GLN A 8 -10.41 10.49 48.85
C GLN A 8 -11.67 10.13 48.05
N GLN A 9 -12.53 11.11 47.75
CA GLN A 9 -13.76 10.89 46.98
C GLN A 9 -13.49 10.53 45.51
N ILE A 10 -12.43 11.07 44.90
CA ILE A 10 -12.10 10.81 43.48
C ILE A 10 -11.22 9.58 43.26
N GLN A 11 -10.49 9.09 44.28
CA GLN A 11 -9.64 7.90 44.17
C GLN A 11 -10.33 6.69 43.48
N PRO A 12 -11.55 6.28 43.85
CA PRO A 12 -12.19 5.12 43.21
C PRO A 12 -12.49 5.36 41.73
N MET A 13 -12.88 6.58 41.34
CA MET A 13 -13.11 6.94 39.94
C MET A 13 -11.81 6.93 39.14
N VAL A 14 -10.72 7.42 39.72
CA VAL A 14 -9.37 7.39 39.11
C VAL A 14 -8.90 5.94 38.93
N SER A 15 -9.08 5.08 39.92
CA SER A 15 -8.73 3.66 39.85
C SER A 15 -9.53 2.93 38.75
N GLN A 16 -10.85 3.17 38.66
CA GLN A 16 -11.68 2.59 37.62
C GLN A 16 -11.31 3.08 36.22
N ALA A 17 -11.02 4.38 36.07
CA ALA A 17 -10.57 4.94 34.81
C ALA A 17 -9.24 4.32 34.37
N GLN A 18 -8.29 4.14 35.29
CA GLN A 18 -7.02 3.48 35.01
C GLN A 18 -7.23 2.02 34.59
N ALA A 19 -8.11 1.27 35.28
CA ALA A 19 -8.40 -0.12 34.92
C ALA A 19 -9.01 -0.25 33.51
N ASN A 20 -9.89 0.68 33.14
CA ASN A 20 -10.48 0.72 31.79
C ASN A 20 -9.43 1.04 30.72
N LEU A 21 -8.55 2.01 30.99
CA LEU A 21 -7.44 2.37 30.10
C LEU A 21 -6.47 1.20 29.90
N GLU A 22 -6.13 0.47 30.97
CA GLU A 22 -5.29 -0.72 30.86
C GLU A 22 -5.95 -1.80 29.98
N LYS A 23 -7.25 -2.05 30.18
CA LYS A 23 -7.98 -3.02 29.36
C LYS A 23 -7.97 -2.65 27.88
N GLU A 24 -8.26 -1.39 27.55
CA GLU A 24 -8.23 -0.89 26.17
C GLU A 24 -6.82 -0.99 25.57
N ALA A 25 -5.80 -0.64 26.35
CA ALA A 25 -4.41 -0.75 25.93
C ALA A 25 -3.99 -2.19 25.58
N TYR A 26 -4.43 -3.18 26.37
CA TYR A 26 -4.19 -4.59 26.06
C TYR A 26 -4.95 -5.07 24.82
N GLN A 27 -6.17 -4.59 24.58
CA GLN A 27 -6.91 -4.92 23.35
C GLN A 27 -6.21 -4.37 22.10
N LEU A 28 -5.71 -3.14 22.16
CA LEU A 28 -4.91 -2.55 21.08
C LEU A 28 -3.58 -3.30 20.89
N LEU A 29 -2.95 -3.74 21.98
CA LEU A 29 -1.71 -4.54 21.91
C LEU A 29 -1.96 -5.88 21.21
N GLU A 30 -3.03 -6.58 21.56
CA GLU A 30 -3.45 -7.82 20.92
C GLU A 30 -3.77 -7.61 19.43
N GLN A 31 -4.49 -6.55 19.09
CA GLN A 31 -4.79 -6.19 17.70
C GLN A 31 -3.50 -5.95 16.89
N ALA A 32 -2.52 -5.23 17.46
CA ALA A 32 -1.25 -4.98 16.79
C ALA A 32 -0.47 -6.29 16.54
N TYR A 33 -0.52 -7.24 17.47
CA TYR A 33 0.09 -8.55 17.28
C TYR A 33 -0.62 -9.38 16.22
N ASN A 34 -1.95 -9.34 16.17
CA ASN A 34 -2.72 -10.01 15.11
C ASN A 34 -2.36 -9.45 13.73
N GLN A 35 -2.26 -8.12 13.59
CA GLN A 35 -1.79 -7.47 12.36
C GLN A 35 -0.37 -7.92 11.98
N ALA A 36 0.53 -8.08 12.95
CA ALA A 36 1.88 -8.54 12.71
C ALA A 36 1.96 -10.02 12.30
N ILE A 37 1.08 -10.88 12.84
CA ILE A 37 0.92 -12.29 12.41
C ILE A 37 0.54 -12.33 10.92
N GLU A 38 -0.35 -11.44 10.49
CA GLU A 38 -0.75 -11.25 9.10
C GLU A 38 0.32 -10.52 8.25
N ARG A 39 1.49 -10.21 8.84
CA ARG A 39 2.59 -9.47 8.23
C ARG A 39 2.22 -8.04 7.82
N ASP A 40 1.19 -7.46 8.42
CA ASP A 40 0.88 -6.05 8.36
C ASP A 40 1.61 -5.26 9.46
N PHE A 41 2.94 -5.15 9.30
CA PHE A 41 3.77 -4.37 10.20
C PHE A 41 3.46 -2.87 10.17
N THR A 42 2.83 -2.37 9.09
CA THR A 42 2.42 -0.95 9.03
C THR A 42 1.19 -0.73 9.90
N GLY A 43 0.18 -1.61 9.79
CA GLY A 43 -0.98 -1.64 10.68
C GLY A 43 -0.56 -1.79 12.13
N ALA A 44 0.26 -2.79 12.44
CA ALA A 44 0.73 -3.03 13.81
C ALA A 44 1.41 -1.80 14.43
N LEU A 45 2.34 -1.17 13.69
CA LEU A 45 3.02 0.06 14.14
C LEU A 45 2.06 1.26 14.28
N ASN A 46 1.00 1.34 13.47
CA ASN A 46 -0.02 2.38 13.62
C ASN A 46 -0.94 2.12 14.81
N THR A 47 -1.23 0.87 15.13
CA THR A 47 -1.99 0.47 16.32
C THR A 47 -1.20 0.73 17.60
N PHE A 48 0.11 0.45 17.61
CA PHE A 48 0.98 0.80 18.73
C PHE A 48 0.95 2.29 19.10
N LYS A 49 0.82 3.19 18.12
CA LYS A 49 0.71 4.64 18.37
C LYS A 49 -0.58 5.04 19.11
N GLN A 50 -1.59 4.18 19.12
CA GLN A 50 -2.87 4.43 19.78
C GLN A 50 -2.84 4.01 21.25
N ILE A 51 -1.84 3.24 21.68
CA ILE A 51 -1.74 2.76 23.07
C ILE A 51 -1.27 3.90 23.99
N PRO A 52 -2.01 4.22 25.08
CA PRO A 52 -1.64 5.31 25.99
C PRO A 52 -0.32 5.06 26.73
N LYS A 53 0.55 6.08 26.79
CA LYS A 53 1.87 6.04 27.45
C LYS A 53 1.86 5.70 28.94
N GLY A 54 0.72 5.90 29.62
CA GLY A 54 0.55 5.65 31.05
C GLY A 54 0.09 4.23 31.40
N THR A 55 0.01 3.33 30.41
CA THR A 55 -0.44 1.94 30.60
C THR A 55 0.75 1.00 30.70
N LYS A 56 0.56 -0.16 31.36
CA LYS A 56 1.58 -1.21 31.42
C LYS A 56 1.89 -1.79 30.04
N ALA A 57 0.89 -1.86 29.16
CA ALA A 57 1.06 -2.33 27.79
C ALA A 57 2.04 -1.48 26.97
N TYR A 58 2.19 -0.19 27.30
CA TYR A 58 3.10 0.70 26.59
C TYR A 58 4.57 0.29 26.70
N ALA A 59 5.00 -0.25 27.84
CA ALA A 59 6.38 -0.73 28.02
C ALA A 59 6.73 -1.86 27.04
N THR A 60 5.77 -2.75 26.74
CA THR A 60 5.95 -3.84 25.78
C THR A 60 6.11 -3.35 24.34
N ILE A 61 5.56 -2.17 24.00
CA ILE A 61 5.64 -1.59 22.67
C ILE A 61 7.06 -1.11 22.36
N GLU A 62 7.74 -0.50 23.33
CA GLU A 62 9.07 0.10 23.12
C GLU A 62 10.08 -0.93 22.62
N GLU A 63 9.97 -2.18 23.09
CA GLU A 63 10.78 -3.30 22.63
C GLU A 63 10.40 -3.78 21.22
N LYS A 64 9.11 -3.71 20.85
CA LYS A 64 8.59 -4.25 19.58
C LYS A 64 8.65 -3.29 18.40
N VAL A 65 8.65 -1.98 18.65
CA VAL A 65 8.70 -0.96 17.59
C VAL A 65 9.93 -1.09 16.70
N PRO A 66 11.18 -1.27 17.22
CA PRO A 66 12.35 -1.46 16.37
C PRO A 66 12.24 -2.71 15.49
N GLU A 67 11.80 -3.83 16.08
CA GLU A 67 11.62 -5.11 15.38
C GLU A 67 10.63 -4.96 14.20
N TYR A 68 9.45 -4.38 14.45
CA TYR A 68 8.41 -4.26 13.43
C TYR A 68 8.76 -3.20 12.38
N THR A 69 9.49 -2.16 12.77
CA THR A 69 10.05 -1.18 11.82
C THR A 69 11.02 -1.84 10.86
N GLN A 70 11.93 -2.68 11.37
CA GLN A 70 12.86 -3.45 10.54
C GLN A 70 12.11 -4.40 9.60
N LYS A 71 11.13 -5.16 10.10
CA LYS A 71 10.33 -6.08 9.27
C LYS A 71 9.53 -5.34 8.19
N ARG A 72 8.96 -4.16 8.50
CA ARG A 72 8.30 -3.28 7.52
C ARG A 72 9.27 -2.86 6.41
N ASN A 73 10.48 -2.43 6.77
CA ASN A 73 11.51 -2.03 5.80
C ASN A 73 11.98 -3.18 4.92
N ILE A 74 12.19 -4.38 5.48
CA ILE A 74 12.52 -5.59 4.69
C ILE A 74 11.41 -5.89 3.67
N LYS A 75 10.13 -5.86 4.09
CA LYS A 75 8.98 -6.06 3.20
C LYS A 75 8.92 -5.00 2.09
N ALA A 76 9.18 -3.75 2.43
CA ALA A 76 9.20 -2.64 1.47
C ALA A 76 10.32 -2.80 0.43
N ASN A 77 11.52 -3.19 0.85
CA ASN A 77 12.63 -3.46 -0.06
C ASN A 77 12.33 -4.66 -0.98
N PHE A 78 11.70 -5.72 -0.45
CA PHE A 78 11.25 -6.84 -1.26
C PHE A 78 10.25 -6.41 -2.33
N LEU A 79 9.25 -5.59 -1.99
CA LEU A 79 8.28 -5.06 -2.95
C LEU A 79 8.96 -4.20 -4.03
N LEU A 80 9.94 -3.37 -3.64
CA LEU A 80 10.72 -2.57 -4.59
C LEU A 80 11.49 -3.45 -5.59
N GLN A 81 12.12 -4.52 -5.11
CA GLN A 81 12.82 -5.48 -5.97
C GLN A 81 11.86 -6.23 -6.91
N GLN A 82 10.69 -6.63 -6.42
CA GLN A 82 9.65 -7.24 -7.28
C GLN A 82 9.21 -6.28 -8.40
N ALA A 83 9.06 -4.99 -8.08
CA ALA A 83 8.77 -3.99 -9.10
C ALA A 83 9.88 -3.88 -10.16
N TYR A 84 11.15 -3.93 -9.74
CA TYR A 84 12.28 -3.92 -10.67
C TYR A 84 12.31 -5.16 -11.56
N ASN A 85 12.07 -6.34 -11.00
CA ASN A 85 12.02 -7.58 -11.77
C ASN A 85 10.92 -7.56 -12.84
N ARG A 86 9.72 -7.04 -12.50
CA ARG A 86 8.63 -6.86 -13.46
C ARG A 86 8.99 -5.85 -14.55
N ALA A 87 9.55 -4.71 -14.16
CA ALA A 87 9.95 -3.68 -15.12
C ALA A 87 11.09 -4.14 -16.06
N ALA A 88 12.01 -4.99 -15.60
CA ALA A 88 13.04 -5.59 -16.45
C ALA A 88 12.44 -6.45 -17.58
N GLN A 89 11.27 -7.05 -17.32
CA GLN A 89 10.48 -7.78 -18.32
C GLN A 89 9.53 -6.87 -19.12
N GLN A 90 9.66 -5.55 -18.98
CA GLN A 90 8.77 -4.53 -19.54
C GLN A 90 7.30 -4.64 -19.09
N ASP A 91 7.06 -5.36 -17.99
CA ASP A 91 5.75 -5.50 -17.34
C ASP A 91 5.54 -4.35 -16.34
N PHE A 92 5.37 -3.14 -16.90
CA PHE A 92 5.20 -1.92 -16.10
C PHE A 92 3.88 -1.92 -15.31
N THR A 93 2.85 -2.61 -15.81
CA THR A 93 1.56 -2.75 -15.13
C THR A 93 1.74 -3.44 -13.78
N ASN A 94 2.36 -4.63 -13.74
CA ASN A 94 2.60 -5.31 -12.47
C ASN A 94 3.69 -4.63 -11.64
N ALA A 95 4.69 -4.01 -12.27
CA ALA A 95 5.68 -3.22 -11.53
C ALA A 95 5.02 -2.11 -10.69
N LEU A 96 4.09 -1.36 -11.28
CA LEU A 96 3.34 -0.31 -10.58
C LEU A 96 2.49 -0.86 -9.43
N VAL A 97 1.92 -2.07 -9.56
CA VAL A 97 1.18 -2.73 -8.48
C VAL A 97 2.07 -2.96 -7.25
N TYR A 98 3.31 -3.41 -7.44
CA TYR A 98 4.25 -3.59 -6.32
C TYR A 98 4.67 -2.26 -5.71
N LEU A 99 4.98 -1.25 -6.52
CA LEU A 99 5.42 0.07 -6.03
C LEU A 99 4.35 0.75 -5.18
N LYS A 100 3.07 0.66 -5.58
CA LYS A 100 1.94 1.24 -4.85
C LYS A 100 1.70 0.61 -3.47
N LYS A 101 2.24 -0.58 -3.21
CA LYS A 101 2.14 -1.28 -1.91
C LYS A 101 3.22 -0.84 -0.92
N ILE A 102 4.21 -0.05 -1.34
CA ILE A 102 5.32 0.38 -0.49
C ILE A 102 4.82 1.48 0.48
N PRO A 103 4.91 1.29 1.81
CA PRO A 103 4.40 2.27 2.79
C PRO A 103 5.26 3.54 2.85
N LYS A 104 4.61 4.69 3.10
CA LYS A 104 5.25 6.03 3.17
C LYS A 104 6.45 6.14 4.12
N HIS A 105 6.41 5.44 5.25
CA HIS A 105 7.43 5.53 6.29
C HIS A 105 8.52 4.46 6.15
N THR A 106 8.95 4.16 4.92
CA THR A 106 9.99 3.17 4.65
C THR A 106 11.08 3.77 3.79
N ASP A 107 12.30 3.26 3.95
CA ASP A 107 13.47 3.75 3.20
C ASP A 107 13.30 3.54 1.69
N ALA A 108 12.51 2.54 1.29
CA ALA A 108 12.19 2.25 -0.10
C ALA A 108 11.19 3.25 -0.73
N TYR A 109 10.43 4.00 0.08
CA TYR A 109 9.32 4.80 -0.41
C TYR A 109 9.71 5.92 -1.37
N PRO A 110 10.75 6.73 -1.11
CA PRO A 110 11.17 7.77 -2.05
C PRO A 110 11.53 7.19 -3.42
N LYS A 111 12.26 6.07 -3.43
CA LYS A 111 12.63 5.38 -4.66
C LYS A 111 11.41 4.80 -5.38
N ALA A 112 10.43 4.32 -4.62
CA ALA A 112 9.17 3.83 -5.18
C ALA A 112 8.40 4.94 -5.91
N GLN A 113 8.32 6.15 -5.33
CA GLN A 113 7.62 7.28 -5.95
C GLN A 113 8.29 7.73 -7.25
N GLU A 114 9.63 7.83 -7.26
CA GLU A 114 10.40 8.11 -8.48
C GLU A 114 10.07 7.09 -9.59
N LYS A 115 10.02 5.80 -9.22
CA LYS A 115 9.78 4.72 -10.16
C LYS A 115 8.34 4.61 -10.63
N ILE A 116 7.38 5.04 -9.82
CA ILE A 116 5.98 5.17 -10.26
C ILE A 116 5.89 6.15 -11.42
N VAL A 117 6.53 7.33 -11.31
CA VAL A 117 6.54 8.32 -12.39
C VAL A 117 7.19 7.76 -13.66
N ASP A 118 8.38 7.16 -13.53
CA ASP A 118 9.11 6.54 -14.65
C ASP A 118 8.28 5.43 -15.34
N TYR A 119 7.72 4.49 -14.57
CA TYR A 119 7.03 3.34 -15.12
C TYR A 119 5.66 3.69 -15.70
N THR A 120 4.97 4.68 -15.13
CA THR A 120 3.75 5.23 -15.74
C THR A 120 4.05 5.87 -17.09
N ALA A 121 5.12 6.65 -17.22
CA ALA A 121 5.52 7.23 -18.50
C ALA A 121 5.87 6.14 -19.55
N LYS A 122 6.61 5.11 -19.14
CA LYS A 122 6.95 3.97 -20.02
C LYS A 122 5.74 3.17 -20.46
N GLN A 123 4.80 2.92 -19.55
CA GLN A 123 3.53 2.25 -19.85
C GLN A 123 2.72 3.06 -20.88
N GLU A 124 2.65 4.38 -20.70
CA GLU A 124 1.93 5.28 -21.59
C GLU A 124 2.54 5.32 -23.00
N MET A 125 3.87 5.39 -23.11
CA MET A 125 4.55 5.32 -24.40
C MET A 125 4.28 4.00 -25.13
N ARG A 126 4.35 2.87 -24.41
CA ARG A 126 4.04 1.54 -24.98
C ARG A 126 2.59 1.47 -25.46
N ALA A 127 1.64 1.98 -24.69
CA ALA A 127 0.24 1.99 -25.06
C ALA A 127 -0.01 2.80 -26.35
N LYS A 128 0.59 3.99 -26.48
CA LYS A 128 0.51 4.80 -27.70
C LYS A 128 1.10 4.07 -28.92
N TYR A 129 2.24 3.40 -28.74
CA TYR A 129 2.84 2.58 -29.80
C TYR A 129 1.91 1.45 -30.24
N LEU A 130 1.37 0.67 -29.30
CA LEU A 130 0.42 -0.41 -29.59
C LEU A 130 -0.82 0.10 -30.31
N SER A 131 -1.37 1.24 -29.89
CA SER A 131 -2.51 1.87 -30.56
C SER A 131 -2.19 2.26 -32.00
N LYS A 132 -0.97 2.75 -32.28
CA LYS A 132 -0.52 3.07 -33.64
C LYS A 132 -0.37 1.80 -34.50
N MET A 133 0.21 0.74 -33.93
CA MET A 133 0.35 -0.55 -34.62
C MET A 133 -1.02 -1.16 -34.96
N ALA A 134 -1.97 -1.11 -34.03
CA ALA A 134 -3.34 -1.53 -34.26
C ALA A 134 -4.01 -0.76 -35.41
N TYR A 135 -3.85 0.57 -35.43
CA TYR A 135 -4.38 1.40 -36.50
C TYR A 135 -3.81 1.01 -37.87
N ASN A 136 -2.48 0.84 -37.95
CA ASN A 136 -1.82 0.45 -39.20
C ASN A 136 -2.31 -0.92 -39.71
N GLN A 137 -2.48 -1.91 -38.82
CA GLN A 137 -3.02 -3.22 -39.21
C GLN A 137 -4.48 -3.11 -39.70
N ALA A 138 -5.29 -2.28 -39.05
CA ALA A 138 -6.68 -2.06 -39.47
C ALA A 138 -6.80 -1.38 -40.84
N VAL A 139 -5.91 -0.43 -41.18
CA VAL A 139 -5.84 0.17 -42.52
C VAL A 139 -5.57 -0.89 -43.59
N LEU A 140 -4.75 -1.89 -43.26
CA LEU A 140 -4.48 -3.05 -44.11
C LEU A 140 -5.60 -4.11 -44.09
N LYS A 141 -6.75 -3.81 -43.45
CA LYS A 141 -7.87 -4.73 -43.20
C LYS A 141 -7.47 -6.00 -42.41
N ASN A 142 -6.33 -5.97 -41.73
CA ASN A 142 -5.87 -7.05 -40.85
C ASN A 142 -6.41 -6.86 -39.42
N TYR A 143 -7.72 -7.06 -39.26
CA TYR A 143 -8.40 -6.84 -37.99
C TYR A 143 -7.94 -7.80 -36.89
N THR A 144 -7.55 -9.03 -37.24
CA THR A 144 -7.01 -10.01 -36.28
C THR A 144 -5.75 -9.49 -35.59
N LYS A 145 -4.76 -9.00 -36.35
CA LYS A 145 -3.54 -8.40 -35.77
C LYS A 145 -3.84 -7.07 -35.08
N ALA A 146 -4.76 -6.27 -35.60
CA ALA A 146 -5.17 -5.04 -34.94
C ALA A 146 -5.75 -5.31 -33.54
N LEU A 147 -6.61 -6.32 -33.41
CA LEU A 147 -7.19 -6.76 -32.13
C LEU A 147 -6.13 -7.26 -31.16
N ASP A 148 -5.11 -8.00 -31.62
CA ASP A 148 -4.00 -8.44 -30.77
C ASP A 148 -3.27 -7.25 -30.12
N TYR A 149 -2.90 -6.24 -30.90
CA TYR A 149 -2.28 -5.03 -30.36
C TYR A 149 -3.19 -4.26 -29.40
N LEU A 150 -4.49 -4.14 -29.71
CA LEU A 150 -5.43 -3.40 -28.86
C LEU A 150 -5.64 -4.09 -27.50
N LYS A 151 -5.69 -5.42 -27.47
CA LYS A 151 -5.85 -6.20 -26.22
C LYS A 151 -4.67 -6.07 -25.28
N GLN A 152 -3.49 -5.72 -25.79
CA GLN A 152 -2.28 -5.49 -25.00
C GLN A 152 -2.21 -4.10 -24.36
N ILE A 153 -3.11 -3.17 -24.71
CA ILE A 153 -3.12 -1.81 -24.15
C ILE A 153 -3.62 -1.88 -22.70
N PRO A 154 -2.81 -1.48 -21.71
CA PRO A 154 -3.20 -1.56 -20.30
C PRO A 154 -4.30 -0.56 -19.93
N GLU A 155 -5.15 -0.95 -18.98
CA GLU A 155 -6.08 -0.05 -18.31
C GLU A 155 -5.33 1.08 -17.60
N GLY A 156 -5.94 2.27 -17.56
CA GLY A 156 -5.37 3.47 -16.95
C GLY A 156 -4.43 4.28 -17.85
N THR A 157 -4.13 3.80 -19.06
CA THR A 157 -3.40 4.59 -20.07
C THR A 157 -4.35 5.48 -20.87
N SER A 158 -3.85 6.61 -21.41
CA SER A 158 -4.73 7.60 -22.06
C SER A 158 -5.45 7.08 -23.31
N VAL A 159 -4.88 6.06 -23.97
CA VAL A 159 -5.44 5.47 -25.19
C VAL A 159 -6.38 4.29 -24.93
N TYR A 160 -6.47 3.80 -23.68
CA TYR A 160 -7.27 2.61 -23.34
C TYR A 160 -8.77 2.74 -23.70
N PRO A 161 -9.48 3.85 -23.39
CA PRO A 161 -10.90 3.96 -23.75
C PRO A 161 -11.14 3.84 -25.25
N ARG A 162 -10.28 4.49 -26.05
CA ARG A 162 -10.34 4.41 -27.51
C ARG A 162 -10.01 2.99 -28.00
N ALA A 163 -9.07 2.31 -27.36
CA ALA A 163 -8.73 0.94 -27.69
C ALA A 163 -9.92 0.00 -27.50
N GLN A 164 -10.65 0.12 -26.39
CA GLN A 164 -11.85 -0.69 -26.11
C GLN A 164 -12.95 -0.45 -27.16
N ALA A 165 -13.20 0.81 -27.53
CA ALA A 165 -14.17 1.14 -28.57
C ALA A 165 -13.79 0.49 -29.93
N LYS A 166 -12.49 0.47 -30.27
CA LYS A 166 -12.00 -0.18 -31.49
C LYS A 166 -12.07 -1.70 -31.44
N ILE A 167 -11.84 -2.32 -30.28
CA ILE A 167 -12.03 -3.77 -30.11
C ILE A 167 -13.48 -4.15 -30.41
N GLN A 168 -14.45 -3.41 -29.87
CA GLN A 168 -15.87 -3.67 -30.15
C GLN A 168 -16.21 -3.49 -31.63
N GLN A 169 -15.64 -2.48 -32.28
CA GLN A 169 -15.85 -2.22 -33.70
C GLN A 169 -15.32 -3.36 -34.59
N TYR A 170 -14.12 -3.88 -34.32
CA TYR A 170 -13.46 -4.87 -35.18
C TYR A 170 -13.91 -6.32 -34.91
N THR A 171 -14.73 -6.52 -33.88
CA THR A 171 -15.29 -7.84 -33.53
C THR A 171 -16.70 -8.04 -34.11
N ARG A 172 -17.31 -6.98 -34.66
CA ARG A 172 -18.58 -7.03 -35.39
C ARG A 172 -18.33 -7.34 -36.86
#